data_AF-A0A1H7ZKR3-F1
#
_entry.id   AF-A0A1H7ZKR3-F1
#
_cell.length_a   1.000
_cell.length_b   1.000
_cell.length_c   1.000
_cell.angle_alpha   90.00
_cell.angle_beta   90.00
_cell.angle_gamma   90.00
#
_symmetry.space_group_name_H-M   'P 1'
#
loop_
_entity.id
_entity.type
_entity.pdbx_description
1 polymer ?
#
loop_
_entity_poly.entity_id
_entity_poly.type
_entity_poly.pdbx_seq_one_letter_code
_entity_poly.pdbx_strand_id
1 'polypeptide(L)'
;MDEKMVQKIVKEAYSKVAQGEENCTCGTCGSNSNEFAKALGYSQEELKIIPDESNLGLGCGNPIALSNLEANEVVLDLGSGAGFDAFLAANKVGAEGKVIGIDMTPEMIEKAEENARKNEINNVEFKLGQIEDLP
;
A
#
# COMPACT_ATOMS: atom_id res chain seq x y z
N MET A 1 26.18 8.53 -5.69
CA MET A 1 25.77 7.75 -4.51
C MET A 1 25.53 6.33 -5.00
N ASP A 2 25.99 5.30 -4.29
CA ASP A 2 25.80 3.91 -4.70
C ASP A 2 24.30 3.53 -4.64
N GLU A 3 23.77 2.94 -5.71
CA GLU A 3 22.35 2.59 -5.83
C GLU A 3 21.92 1.62 -4.73
N LYS A 4 22.75 0.62 -4.44
CA LYS A 4 22.50 -0.35 -3.36
C LYS A 4 22.45 0.31 -1.99
N MET A 5 23.27 1.34 -1.79
CA MET A 5 23.25 2.13 -0.55
C MET A 5 21.96 2.94 -0.43
N VAL A 6 21.50 3.57 -1.51
CA VAL A 6 20.22 4.31 -1.52
C VAL A 6 19.06 3.36 -1.22
N GLN A 7 18.98 2.22 -1.91
CA GLN A 7 17.95 1.20 -1.69
C GLN A 7 17.93 0.73 -0.24
N LYS A 8 19.10 0.46 0.34
CA LYS A 8 19.22 0.05 1.75
C LYS A 8 18.66 1.12 2.70
N ILE A 9 19.02 2.39 2.48
CA ILE A 9 18.53 3.51 3.32
C ILE A 9 17.01 3.65 3.21
N VAL A 10 16.46 3.56 2.00
CA VAL A 10 15.02 3.65 1.77
C VAL A 10 14.32 2.47 2.47
N LYS A 11 14.79 1.23 2.25
CA LYS A 11 14.24 0.04 2.89
C LYS A 11 14.23 0.12 4.41
N GLU A 12 15.32 0.58 5.02
CA GLU A 12 15.41 0.78 6.47
C GLU A 12 14.40 1.82 6.97
N ALA A 13 14.20 2.92 6.24
CA ALA A 13 13.20 3.93 6.60
C ALA A 13 11.77 3.38 6.55
N TYR A 14 11.40 2.65 5.49
CA TYR A 14 10.06 2.05 5.37
C TYR A 14 9.83 0.93 6.40
N SER A 15 10.87 0.13 6.72
CA SER A 15 10.80 -0.90 7.78
C SER A 15 10.39 -0.31 9.13
N LYS A 16 11.02 0.80 9.52
CA LYS A 16 10.71 1.47 10.80
C LYS A 16 9.26 1.95 10.87
N VAL A 17 8.72 2.46 9.76
CA VAL A 17 7.31 2.88 9.70
C VAL A 17 6.38 1.68 9.80
N ALA A 18 6.68 0.58 9.10
CA ALA A 18 5.88 -0.65 9.18
C ALA A 18 5.78 -1.15 10.63
N GLN A 19 6.89 -1.09 11.36
CA GLN A 19 7.05 -1.50 12.75
C GLN A 19 6.51 -0.48 13.77
N GLY A 20 6.11 0.72 13.33
CA GLY A 20 5.62 1.79 14.20
C GLY A 20 6.70 2.49 15.02
N GLU A 21 7.97 2.33 14.64
CA GLU A 21 9.11 3.01 15.29
C GLU A 21 9.24 4.47 14.83
N GLU A 22 8.82 4.78 13.61
CA GLU A 22 8.77 6.13 13.05
C GLU A 22 7.42 6.38 12.38
N ASN A 23 6.87 7.58 12.54
CA ASN A 23 5.57 7.96 11.98
C ASN A 23 5.69 8.86 10.72
N CYS A 24 6.89 9.09 10.19
CA CYS A 24 7.08 10.17 9.22
C CYS A 24 8.33 9.99 8.33
N THR A 25 8.15 9.71 7.03
CA THR A 25 9.26 9.74 6.05
C THR A 25 9.11 10.86 5.00
N CYS A 26 7.91 11.41 4.80
CA CYS A 26 7.63 12.42 3.76
C CYS A 26 6.95 13.69 4.31
N GLY A 27 7.64 14.44 5.18
CA GLY A 27 7.38 15.89 5.41
C GLY A 27 6.06 16.34 6.05
N THR A 28 5.03 15.50 6.15
CA THR A 28 3.72 15.85 6.73
C THR A 28 3.55 15.23 8.11
N CYS A 29 4.41 15.63 9.04
CA CYS A 29 4.33 15.14 10.41
C CYS A 29 3.20 15.86 11.17
N GLY A 30 2.21 15.10 11.65
CA GLY A 30 1.20 15.58 12.61
C GLY A 30 -0.24 15.67 12.11
N SER A 31 -0.52 15.34 10.85
CA SER A 31 -1.89 15.20 10.32
C SER A 31 -2.38 13.76 10.42
N ASN A 32 -3.66 13.57 10.74
CA ASN A 32 -4.30 12.26 10.76
C ASN A 32 -4.17 11.59 9.38
N SER A 33 -3.72 10.33 9.30
CA SER A 33 -3.52 9.62 8.02
C SER A 33 -4.78 9.65 7.14
N ASN A 34 -5.97 9.65 7.73
CA ASN A 34 -7.24 9.76 7.00
C ASN A 34 -7.54 11.18 6.51
N GLU A 35 -7.10 12.22 7.21
CA GLU A 35 -7.18 13.60 6.70
C GLU A 35 -6.23 13.80 5.53
N PHE A 36 -5.02 13.23 5.64
CA PHE A 36 -4.05 13.26 4.56
C PHE A 36 -4.55 12.51 3.32
N ALA A 37 -5.10 11.30 3.47
CA ALA A 37 -5.72 10.58 2.37
C ALA A 37 -6.88 11.36 1.73
N LYS A 38 -7.73 12.04 2.51
CA LYS A 38 -8.77 12.92 1.94
C LYS A 38 -8.17 14.04 1.10
N ALA A 39 -7.06 14.64 1.53
CA ALA A 39 -6.35 15.66 0.76
C ALA A 39 -5.77 15.11 -0.56
N LEU A 40 -5.43 13.82 -0.60
CA LEU A 40 -5.02 13.09 -1.81
C LEU A 40 -6.19 12.68 -2.72
N GLY A 41 -7.44 12.89 -2.27
CA GLY A 41 -8.64 12.65 -3.06
C GLY A 41 -9.34 11.32 -2.80
N TYR A 42 -8.99 10.59 -1.74
CA TYR A 42 -9.77 9.42 -1.32
C TYR A 42 -11.08 9.86 -0.68
N SER A 43 -12.19 9.23 -1.08
CA SER A 43 -13.50 9.52 -0.53
C SER A 43 -13.67 8.92 0.86
N GLN A 44 -14.61 9.46 1.65
CA GLN A 44 -14.92 8.89 2.97
C GLN A 44 -15.44 7.46 2.91
N GLU A 45 -16.14 7.08 1.84
CA GLU A 45 -16.64 5.71 1.68
C GLU A 45 -15.51 4.74 1.35
N GLU A 46 -14.53 5.15 0.54
CA GLU A 46 -13.33 4.36 0.28
C GLU A 46 -12.51 4.14 1.56
N LEU A 47 -12.35 5.18 2.38
CA LEU A 47 -11.62 5.05 3.65
C LEU A 47 -12.32 4.13 4.67
N LYS A 48 -13.63 3.91 4.57
CA LYS A 48 -14.34 2.99 5.48
C LYS A 48 -14.18 1.52 5.11
N ILE A 49 -13.87 1.23 3.86
CA ILE A 49 -13.75 -0.15 3.35
C ILE A 49 -12.30 -0.66 3.37
N ILE A 50 -11.32 0.24 3.48
CA ILE A 50 -9.91 -0.09 3.55
C ILE A 50 -9.51 -0.29 5.03
N PRO A 51 -8.69 -1.32 5.36
CA PRO A 51 -8.16 -1.48 6.70
C PRO A 51 -7.39 -0.24 7.18
N ASP A 52 -7.74 0.33 8.33
CA ASP A 52 -7.09 1.52 8.90
C ASP A 52 -5.57 1.29 9.08
N GLU A 53 -5.17 0.07 9.45
CA GLU A 53 -3.76 -0.32 9.67
C GLU A 53 -2.91 -0.33 8.39
N SER A 54 -3.54 -0.29 7.22
CA SER A 54 -2.85 -0.15 5.94
C SER A 54 -2.53 1.30 5.60
N ASN A 55 -3.23 2.27 6.22
CA ASN A 55 -3.01 3.69 5.99
C ASN A 55 -1.86 4.25 6.85
N LEU A 56 -0.63 4.00 6.41
CA LEU A 56 0.58 4.48 7.09
C LEU A 56 0.93 5.94 6.76
N GLY A 57 0.10 6.64 5.97
CA GLY A 57 0.33 8.05 5.63
C GLY A 57 1.55 8.30 4.73
N LEU A 58 1.97 7.30 3.96
CA LEU A 58 3.16 7.35 3.10
C LEU A 58 2.87 7.65 1.63
N GLY A 59 1.60 7.64 1.21
CA GLY A 59 1.19 7.86 -0.17
C GLY A 59 1.35 9.31 -0.62
N CYS A 60 1.45 9.55 -1.93
CA CYS A 60 1.56 10.89 -2.50
C CYS A 60 0.45 11.23 -3.50
N GLY A 61 -0.48 10.31 -3.75
CA GLY A 61 -1.61 10.48 -4.67
C GLY A 61 -2.65 9.39 -4.48
N ASN A 62 -3.71 9.46 -5.30
CA ASN A 62 -4.77 8.44 -5.37
C ASN A 62 -4.77 7.84 -6.80
N PRO A 63 -3.99 6.78 -7.06
CA PRO A 63 -3.92 6.14 -8.39
C PRO A 63 -5.27 5.52 -8.77
N ILE A 64 -6.04 5.09 -7.77
CA ILE A 64 -7.32 4.44 -7.96
C ILE A 64 -8.37 5.40 -8.53
N ALA A 65 -8.38 6.68 -8.13
CA ALA A 65 -9.29 7.69 -8.67
C ALA A 65 -9.07 7.98 -10.16
N LEU A 66 -7.87 7.71 -10.68
CA LEU A 66 -7.53 7.90 -12.10
C LEU A 66 -7.64 6.60 -12.91
N SER A 67 -7.85 5.48 -12.24
CA SER A 67 -7.97 4.16 -12.86
C SER A 67 -9.41 3.90 -13.30
N ASN A 68 -9.58 3.29 -14.47
CA ASN A 68 -10.86 2.76 -14.92
C ASN A 68 -10.91 1.24 -14.68
N LEU A 69 -10.64 0.82 -13.43
CA LEU A 69 -10.61 -0.59 -13.08
C LEU A 69 -11.97 -1.23 -13.32
N GLU A 70 -11.95 -2.36 -14.02
CA GLU A 70 -13.14 -3.14 -14.34
C GLU A 70 -13.21 -4.41 -13.48
N ALA A 71 -14.41 -4.96 -13.37
CA ALA A 71 -14.61 -6.21 -12.65
C ALA A 71 -13.79 -7.34 -13.32
N ASN A 72 -13.24 -8.22 -12.49
CA ASN A 72 -12.47 -9.40 -12.87
C ASN A 72 -11.09 -9.11 -13.48
N GLU A 73 -10.61 -7.86 -13.43
CA GLU A 73 -9.26 -7.52 -13.84
C GLU A 73 -8.20 -8.05 -12.86
N VAL A 74 -6.98 -8.20 -13.39
CA VAL A 74 -5.78 -8.46 -12.59
C VAL A 74 -4.95 -7.19 -12.52
N VAL A 75 -4.71 -6.68 -11.31
CA VAL A 75 -4.00 -5.43 -11.05
C VAL A 75 -2.64 -5.72 -10.43
N LEU A 76 -1.62 -5.00 -10.87
CA LEU A 76 -0.30 -5.01 -10.26
C LEU A 76 -0.05 -3.66 -9.59
N ASP A 77 0.17 -3.68 -8.28
CA ASP A 77 0.50 -2.50 -7.46
C ASP A 77 2.00 -2.52 -7.13
N LEU A 78 2.72 -1.47 -7.54
CA LEU A 78 4.18 -1.36 -7.46
C LEU A 78 4.55 -0.39 -6.33
N GLY A 79 5.17 -0.92 -5.27
CA GLY A 79 5.37 -0.19 -4.01
C GLY A 79 4.12 -0.23 -3.13
N SER A 80 3.51 -1.42 -3.00
CA SER A 80 2.19 -1.59 -2.38
C SER A 80 2.15 -1.30 -0.87
N GLY A 81 3.32 -1.22 -0.21
CA GLY A 81 3.42 -0.98 1.22
C GLY A 81 2.58 -1.97 2.03
N ALA A 82 1.83 -1.44 3.00
CA ALA A 82 0.91 -2.22 3.85
C ALA A 82 -0.45 -2.54 3.19
N GLY A 83 -0.59 -2.28 1.88
CA GLY A 83 -1.71 -2.72 1.05
C GLY A 83 -2.83 -1.70 0.81
N PHE A 84 -2.66 -0.42 1.17
CA PHE A 84 -3.72 0.59 1.14
C PHE A 84 -4.43 0.69 -0.22
N ASP A 85 -3.68 0.95 -1.30
CA ASP A 85 -4.23 1.03 -2.66
C ASP A 85 -4.64 -0.35 -3.19
N ALA A 86 -3.87 -1.39 -2.87
CA ALA A 86 -4.17 -2.76 -3.27
C ALA A 86 -5.54 -3.24 -2.77
N PHE A 87 -5.90 -2.91 -1.51
CA PHE A 87 -7.20 -3.27 -0.95
C PHE A 87 -8.35 -2.50 -1.60
N LEU A 88 -8.14 -1.23 -1.93
CA LEU A 88 -9.15 -0.46 -2.65
C LEU A 88 -9.33 -0.99 -4.09
N ALA A 89 -8.25 -1.32 -4.78
CA ALA A 89 -8.29 -1.97 -6.08
C ALA A 89 -9.02 -3.32 -6.00
N ALA A 90 -8.74 -4.12 -4.96
CA ALA A 90 -9.34 -5.43 -4.74
C ALA A 90 -10.86 -5.34 -4.57
N ASN A 91 -11.35 -4.29 -3.92
CA ASN A 91 -12.78 -4.01 -3.83
C ASN A 91 -13.39 -3.68 -5.21
N LYS A 92 -12.70 -2.86 -6.02
CA LYS A 92 -13.19 -2.44 -7.35
C LYS A 92 -13.24 -3.57 -8.37
N VAL A 93 -12.21 -4.41 -8.44
CA VAL A 93 -12.17 -5.54 -9.39
C VAL A 93 -13.06 -6.70 -8.96
N GLY A 94 -13.53 -6.71 -7.71
CA GLY A 94 -14.46 -7.71 -7.19
C GLY A 94 -13.82 -9.07 -6.92
N ALA A 95 -14.64 -10.01 -6.44
CA ALA A 95 -14.19 -11.30 -5.91
C ALA A 95 -13.49 -12.20 -6.94
N GLU A 96 -13.84 -12.07 -8.22
CA GLU A 96 -13.23 -12.83 -9.32
C GLU A 96 -12.02 -12.09 -9.95
N GLY A 97 -11.79 -10.83 -9.56
CA GLY A 97 -10.57 -10.11 -9.89
C GLY A 97 -9.43 -10.48 -8.96
N LYS A 98 -8.25 -9.92 -9.22
CA LYS A 98 -7.06 -10.16 -8.38
C LYS A 98 -6.16 -8.94 -8.32
N VAL A 99 -5.57 -8.67 -7.15
CA VAL A 99 -4.52 -7.65 -7.01
C VAL A 99 -3.24 -8.30 -6.52
N ILE A 100 -2.12 -7.94 -7.14
CA ILE A 100 -0.78 -8.38 -6.76
C ILE A 100 -0.01 -7.15 -6.31
N GLY A 101 0.39 -7.09 -5.04
CA GLY A 101 1.21 -6.02 -4.50
C GLY A 101 2.69 -6.41 -4.43
N ILE A 102 3.58 -5.56 -4.93
CA ILE A 102 5.03 -5.73 -4.84
C ILE A 102 5.60 -4.66 -3.92
N ASP A 103 6.35 -5.06 -2.90
CA ASP A 103 7.15 -4.16 -2.08
C ASP A 103 8.51 -4.78 -1.75
N MET A 104 9.53 -3.93 -1.61
CA MET A 104 10.90 -4.38 -1.31
C MET A 104 11.17 -4.60 0.18
N THR A 105 10.21 -4.23 1.04
CA THR A 105 10.30 -4.19 2.50
C THR A 105 9.56 -5.40 3.12
N PRO A 106 10.26 -6.37 3.72
CA PRO A 106 9.64 -7.56 4.33
C PRO A 106 8.56 -7.22 5.35
N GLU A 107 8.80 -6.20 6.17
CA GLU A 107 7.88 -5.75 7.22
C GLU A 107 6.60 -5.15 6.64
N MET A 108 6.66 -4.53 5.45
CA MET A 108 5.47 -4.05 4.74
C MET A 108 4.65 -5.21 4.19
N ILE A 109 5.32 -6.22 3.60
CA ILE A 109 4.66 -7.42 3.09
C ILE A 109 3.97 -8.18 4.22
N GLU A 110 4.65 -8.42 5.35
CA GLU A 110 4.07 -9.09 6.51
C GLU A 110 2.83 -8.34 7.02
N LYS A 111 2.90 -7.01 7.08
CA LYS A 111 1.78 -6.17 7.51
C LYS A 111 0.62 -6.19 6.51
N ALA A 112 0.90 -6.16 5.21
CA ALA A 112 -0.11 -6.26 4.16
C ALA A 112 -0.83 -7.61 4.19
N GLU A 113 -0.10 -8.71 4.35
CA GLU A 113 -0.66 -10.05 4.50
C GLU A 113 -1.49 -10.17 5.79
N GLU A 114 -1.02 -9.60 6.90
CA GLU A 114 -1.77 -9.57 8.15
C GLU A 114 -3.07 -8.76 8.02
N ASN A 115 -3.01 -7.60 7.37
CA ASN A 115 -4.17 -6.75 7.09
C ASN A 115 -5.19 -7.48 6.21
N ALA A 116 -4.75 -8.16 5.15
CA ALA A 116 -5.61 -8.97 4.30
C ALA A 116 -6.31 -10.07 5.10
N ARG A 117 -5.54 -10.81 5.91
CA ARG A 117 -6.06 -11.91 6.73
C ARG A 117 -7.07 -11.43 7.79
N LYS A 118 -6.79 -10.32 8.48
CA LYS A 118 -7.67 -9.77 9.52
C LYS A 118 -8.99 -9.26 8.96
N ASN A 119 -8.98 -8.77 7.71
CA ASN A 119 -10.14 -8.17 7.06
C ASN A 119 -10.79 -9.09 6.02
N GLU A 120 -10.40 -10.36 5.98
CA GLU A 120 -10.96 -11.39 5.08
C GLU A 120 -10.91 -11.01 3.59
N ILE A 121 -9.87 -10.29 3.18
CA ILE A 121 -9.64 -9.89 1.79
C ILE A 121 -8.83 -11.00 1.10
N ASN A 122 -9.49 -11.79 0.27
CA ASN A 122 -8.93 -13.03 -0.28
C ASN A 122 -8.43 -12.91 -1.73
N ASN A 123 -8.76 -11.82 -2.43
CA ASN A 123 -8.39 -11.57 -3.82
C ASN A 123 -7.12 -10.71 -3.97
N VAL A 124 -6.22 -10.79 -2.99
CA VAL A 124 -4.93 -10.09 -2.96
C VAL A 124 -3.78 -11.08 -2.75
N GLU A 125 -2.64 -10.78 -3.34
CA GLU A 125 -1.38 -11.50 -3.13
C GLU A 125 -0.25 -10.49 -2.99
N PHE A 126 0.56 -10.59 -1.94
CA PHE A 126 1.70 -9.70 -1.73
C PHE A 126 3.00 -10.47 -1.96
N LYS A 127 3.95 -9.86 -2.65
CA LYS A 127 5.26 -10.46 -2.93
C LYS A 127 6.38 -9.51 -2.58
N LEU A 128 7.37 -10.05 -1.86
CA LEU A 128 8.64 -9.38 -1.64
C LEU A 128 9.42 -9.30 -2.96
N GLY A 129 9.69 -8.09 -3.44
CA GLY A 129 10.41 -7.89 -4.69
C GLY A 129 10.82 -6.43 -4.91
N GLN A 130 11.77 -6.22 -5.82
CA GLN A 130 12.07 -4.89 -6.33
C GLN A 130 11.20 -4.64 -7.55
N ILE A 131 10.69 -3.42 -7.71
CA ILE A 131 9.79 -3.10 -8.83
C ILE A 131 10.55 -3.05 -10.16
N GLU A 132 11.88 -2.89 -10.10
CA GLU A 132 12.80 -2.94 -11.22
C GLU A 132 13.17 -4.36 -11.68
N ASP A 133 12.93 -5.38 -10.83
CA ASP A 133 13.25 -6.79 -11.08
C ASP A 133 12.16 -7.68 -10.49
N LEU A 134 11.04 -7.79 -11.23
CA LEU A 134 9.83 -8.48 -10.78
C LEU A 134 10.09 -9.99 -10.51
N PRO A 135 9.55 -10.55 -9.42
CA PRO A 135 9.80 -11.93 -8.99
C PRO A 135 9.03 -13.02 -9.74
#